data_AF-A0AAW0M150-F1
#
_entry.id   AF-A0AAW0M150-F1
#
_cell.length_a   1.000
_cell.length_b   1.000
_cell.length_c   1.000
_cell.angle_alpha   90.00
_cell.angle_beta   90.00
_cell.angle_gamma   90.00
#
_symmetry.space_group_name_H-M   'P 1'
#
loop_
_entity.id
_entity.type
_entity.pdbx_description
1 polymer ?
#
loop_
_entity_poly.entity_id
_entity_poly.type
_entity_poly.pdbx_seq_one_letter_code
_entity_poly.pdbx_strand_id
1 'polypeptide(L)'
;MGLEPCTLTCSDENIEVAKLSHVCWLDTRAKLTMSDLSPEVEYEIVYVVKLTKGASGWELPIRLKLSLPDGRVQERQVCLLEKPRKQWMELNVGNFQSKDGESGEVCFVSMEDIWKTGLIIKGAILRQKQS
;
A
#
# COMPACT_ATOMS: atom_id res chain seq x y z
N MET A 1 11.27 16.84 -5.58
CA MET A 1 11.33 16.22 -4.25
C MET A 1 10.89 14.78 -4.44
N GLY A 2 11.84 13.86 -4.52
CA GLY A 2 11.65 12.52 -5.10
C GLY A 2 11.62 11.42 -4.05
N LEU A 3 11.04 10.28 -4.43
CA LEU A 3 11.25 9.00 -3.75
C LEU A 3 12.68 8.56 -4.08
N GLU A 4 13.51 8.33 -3.08
CA GLU A 4 14.87 7.81 -3.26
C GLU A 4 14.83 6.28 -3.14
N PRO A 5 15.28 5.53 -4.17
CA PRO A 5 15.35 4.08 -4.09
C PRO A 5 16.39 3.67 -3.04
N CYS A 6 15.99 2.84 -2.08
CA CYS A 6 16.88 2.32 -1.04
C CYS A 6 17.01 0.79 -1.20
N THR A 7 18.23 0.27 -1.34
CA THR A 7 18.50 -1.18 -1.35
C THR A 7 18.70 -1.68 0.08
N LEU A 8 17.92 -2.67 0.50
CA LEU A 8 18.09 -3.37 1.78
C LEU A 8 18.68 -4.75 1.49
N THR A 9 19.90 -5.03 1.93
CA THR A 9 20.54 -6.33 1.77
C THR A 9 20.24 -7.25 2.95
N CYS A 10 19.42 -8.28 2.72
CA CYS A 10 19.26 -9.43 3.63
C CYS A 10 18.79 -10.63 2.79
N SER A 11 19.73 -11.51 2.43
CA SER A 11 19.61 -12.80 1.72
C SER A 11 18.41 -13.00 0.76
N ASP A 12 18.76 -13.03 -0.53
CA ASP A 12 17.99 -13.28 -1.75
C ASP A 12 16.95 -12.23 -2.19
N GLU A 13 17.22 -11.69 -3.37
CA GLU A 13 16.56 -10.59 -4.08
C GLU A 13 16.86 -9.19 -3.52
N ASN A 14 17.51 -8.36 -4.35
CA ASN A 14 17.73 -6.94 -4.10
C ASN A 14 16.38 -6.22 -4.32
N ILE A 15 15.47 -6.35 -3.35
CA ILE A 15 14.12 -5.80 -3.45
C ILE A 15 14.22 -4.28 -3.33
N GLU A 16 13.87 -3.60 -4.42
CA GLU A 16 13.75 -2.15 -4.44
C GLU A 16 12.57 -1.73 -3.57
N VAL A 17 12.83 -0.86 -2.60
CA VAL A 17 11.79 -0.31 -1.72
C VAL A 17 11.82 1.21 -1.77
N ALA A 18 10.64 1.81 -1.66
CA ALA A 18 10.52 3.26 -1.56
C ALA A 18 10.59 3.66 -0.09
N LYS A 19 11.58 4.49 0.26
CA LYS A 19 11.67 5.10 1.59
C LYS A 19 11.17 6.54 1.54
N LEU A 20 10.22 6.85 2.41
CA LEU A 20 9.76 8.21 2.60
C LEU A 20 10.81 9.00 3.42
N SER A 21 11.41 10.01 2.80
CA SER A 21 12.43 10.85 3.42
C SER A 21 11.79 11.88 4.36
N HIS A 22 11.24 12.97 3.84
CA HIS A 22 10.49 14.00 4.58
C HIS A 22 9.46 14.63 3.63
N VAL A 23 8.17 14.38 3.84
CA VAL A 23 7.10 14.92 3.01
C VAL A 23 5.93 15.41 3.86
N CYS A 24 5.16 16.38 3.36
CA CYS A 24 3.88 16.77 3.97
C CYS A 24 2.73 15.87 3.47
N TRP A 25 2.75 15.38 2.22
CA TRP A 25 1.72 14.48 1.69
C TRP A 25 2.31 13.26 0.99
N LEU A 26 1.53 12.19 0.92
CA LEU A 26 1.83 10.95 0.22
C LEU A 26 0.60 10.53 -0.60
N ASP A 27 0.76 10.37 -1.90
CA ASP A 27 -0.27 9.82 -2.79
C ASP A 27 0.42 8.79 -3.69
N THR A 28 0.28 7.51 -3.33
CA THR A 28 0.73 6.42 -4.20
C THR A 28 -0.49 5.79 -4.83
N ARG A 29 -0.41 5.57 -6.14
CA ARG A 29 -1.47 4.95 -6.94
C ARG A 29 -0.86 3.85 -7.78
N ALA A 30 -1.52 2.71 -7.82
CA ALA A 30 -1.18 1.63 -8.73
C ALA A 30 -2.43 1.17 -9.49
N LYS A 31 -2.24 0.91 -10.77
CA LYS A 31 -3.28 0.39 -11.65
C LYS A 31 -3.40 -1.13 -11.45
N LEU A 32 -4.63 -1.64 -11.41
CA LEU A 32 -4.93 -3.06 -11.36
C LEU A 32 -5.47 -3.50 -12.71
N THR A 33 -4.76 -4.39 -13.40
CA THR A 33 -5.23 -4.97 -14.66
C THR A 33 -6.04 -6.22 -14.36
N MET A 34 -7.37 -6.12 -14.41
CA MET A 34 -8.24 -7.26 -14.07
C MET A 34 -8.18 -8.38 -15.09
N SER A 35 -7.82 -8.07 -16.34
CA SER A 35 -7.63 -9.07 -17.41
C SER A 35 -6.50 -10.07 -17.13
N ASP A 36 -5.58 -9.75 -16.23
CA ASP A 36 -4.49 -10.65 -15.84
C ASP A 36 -4.91 -11.62 -14.72
N LEU A 37 -6.13 -11.48 -14.19
CA LEU A 37 -6.64 -12.27 -13.08
C LEU A 37 -7.50 -13.42 -13.57
N SER A 38 -7.44 -14.55 -12.88
CA SER A 38 -8.36 -15.66 -13.11
C SER A 38 -9.78 -15.21 -12.77
N PRO A 39 -10.78 -15.40 -13.64
CA PRO A 39 -12.15 -14.95 -13.40
C PRO A 39 -12.81 -15.69 -12.24
N GLU A 40 -13.77 -15.05 -11.58
CA GLU A 40 -14.59 -15.59 -10.48
C GLU A 40 -13.81 -15.98 -9.21
N VAL A 41 -12.53 -15.61 -9.11
CA VAL A 41 -11.68 -15.88 -7.95
C VAL A 41 -11.71 -14.70 -6.97
N GLU A 42 -11.73 -14.98 -5.66
CA GLU A 42 -11.57 -13.94 -4.64
C GLU A 42 -10.08 -13.56 -4.51
N TYR A 43 -9.80 -12.28 -4.67
CA TYR A 43 -8.49 -11.68 -4.47
C TYR A 43 -8.50 -10.74 -3.26
N GLU A 44 -7.36 -10.66 -2.59
CA GLU A 44 -7.08 -9.62 -1.61
C GLU A 44 -5.88 -8.79 -2.05
N ILE A 45 -5.94 -7.49 -1.73
CA ILE A 45 -4.86 -6.55 -1.96
C ILE A 45 -4.37 -5.94 -0.65
N VAL A 46 -3.06 -6.02 -0.44
CA VAL A 46 -2.38 -5.53 0.76
C VAL A 46 -1.20 -4.64 0.39
N TYR A 47 -0.94 -3.58 1.16
CA TYR A 47 0.34 -2.88 1.12
C TYR A 47 1.31 -3.50 2.13
N VAL A 48 2.53 -3.81 1.71
CA VAL A 48 3.60 -4.24 2.61
C VAL A 48 4.46 -3.04 2.98
N VAL A 49 4.43 -2.67 4.26
CA VAL A 49 5.10 -1.48 4.77
C VAL A 49 5.89 -1.76 6.05
N LYS A 50 6.80 -0.85 6.39
CA LYS A 50 7.59 -0.89 7.61
C LYS A 50 7.86 0.52 8.13
N LEU A 51 7.67 0.73 9.42
CA LEU A 51 8.08 1.97 10.09
C LEU A 51 9.52 1.83 10.59
N THR A 52 10.34 2.84 10.36
CA THR A 52 11.69 2.92 10.94
C THR A 52 11.63 3.28 12.43
N LYS A 53 12.77 3.18 13.13
CA LYS A 53 12.87 3.60 14.55
C LYS A 53 12.43 5.06 14.72
N GLY A 54 12.87 5.94 13.83
CA GLY A 54 12.64 7.38 13.88
C GLY A 54 11.40 7.86 13.10
N ALA A 55 10.45 6.99 12.76
CA ALA A 55 9.24 7.41 12.07
C ALA A 55 8.40 8.38 12.93
N SER A 56 7.92 9.46 12.32
CA SER A 56 7.09 10.50 12.95
C SER A 56 6.10 11.11 11.95
N GLY A 57 5.09 11.84 12.43
CA GLY A 57 4.08 12.48 11.58
C GLY A 57 2.91 11.57 11.20
N TRP A 58 2.68 10.50 11.97
CA TRP A 58 1.70 9.46 11.69
C TRP A 58 0.53 9.45 12.69
N GLU A 59 0.27 10.60 13.33
CA GLU A 59 -0.76 10.80 14.35
C GLU A 59 -2.17 10.74 13.76
N LEU A 60 -2.30 11.11 12.48
CA LEU A 60 -3.55 11.00 11.73
C LEU A 60 -3.57 9.72 10.88
N PRO A 61 -4.75 9.10 10.72
CA PRO A 61 -4.88 7.88 9.93
C PRO A 61 -4.56 8.12 8.46
N ILE A 62 -3.93 7.14 7.83
CA ILE A 62 -3.80 7.08 6.37
C ILE A 62 -5.10 6.54 5.77
N ARG A 63 -5.35 6.84 4.49
CA ARG A 63 -6.46 6.28 3.72
C ARG A 63 -5.94 5.26 2.70
N LEU A 64 -6.51 4.07 2.74
CA LEU A 64 -6.31 3.01 1.76
C LEU A 64 -7.58 2.93 0.92
N LYS A 65 -7.45 2.96 -0.40
CA LYS A 65 -8.58 2.95 -1.33
C LYS A 65 -8.39 1.89 -2.40
N LEU A 66 -9.44 1.13 -2.67
CA LEU A 66 -9.55 0.23 -3.81
C LEU A 66 -10.76 0.67 -4.65
N SER A 67 -10.51 1.02 -5.91
CA SER A 67 -11.54 1.37 -6.89
C SER A 67 -11.61 0.24 -7.92
N LEU A 68 -12.78 -0.36 -8.08
CA LEU A 68 -13.02 -1.48 -8.98
C LEU A 68 -13.66 -1.01 -10.30
N PRO A 69 -13.51 -1.77 -11.41
CA PRO A 69 -14.06 -1.39 -12.71
C PRO A 69 -15.59 -1.25 -12.74
N ASP A 70 -16.28 -1.94 -11.83
CA ASP A 70 -17.74 -1.88 -11.69
C ASP A 70 -18.23 -0.65 -10.91
N GLY A 71 -17.34 0.30 -10.62
CA GLY A 71 -17.62 1.52 -9.88
C GLY A 71 -17.66 1.33 -8.37
N ARG A 72 -17.50 0.11 -7.84
CA ARG A 72 -17.40 -0.10 -6.39
C ARG A 72 -16.10 0.49 -5.86
N VAL A 73 -16.21 1.15 -4.71
CA VAL A 73 -15.07 1.71 -3.99
C VAL A 73 -15.05 1.13 -2.58
N GLN A 74 -13.90 0.63 -2.16
CA GLN A 74 -13.62 0.26 -0.78
C GLN A 74 -12.60 1.24 -0.21
N GLU A 75 -12.88 1.82 0.94
CA GLU A 75 -12.00 2.76 1.60
C GLU A 75 -11.83 2.39 3.07
N ARG A 76 -10.60 2.52 3.58
CA ARG A 76 -10.23 2.20 4.95
C ARG A 76 -9.28 3.22 5.52
N GLN A 77 -9.45 3.53 6.79
CA GLN A 77 -8.53 4.36 7.56
C GLN A 77 -7.66 3.48 8.45
N VAL A 78 -6.36 3.75 8.48
CA VAL A 78 -5.39 3.00 9.29
C VAL A 78 -4.51 3.96 10.09
N CYS A 79 -4.52 3.82 11.42
CA CYS A 79 -3.60 4.51 12.30
C CYS A 79 -2.23 3.82 12.28
N LEU A 80 -1.21 4.49 11.73
CA LEU A 80 0.15 3.96 11.71
C LEU A 80 0.91 4.20 13.01
N LEU A 81 0.50 5.19 13.83
CA LEU A 81 1.12 5.48 15.12
C LEU A 81 1.17 4.26 16.06
N GLU A 82 0.11 3.45 16.05
CA GLU A 82 -0.05 2.29 16.94
C GLU A 82 0.62 1.01 16.41
N LYS A 83 1.24 1.07 15.22
CA LYS A 83 1.82 -0.10 14.57
C LYS A 83 3.25 -0.37 15.03
N PRO A 84 3.70 -1.63 15.02
CA PRO A 84 5.05 -1.99 15.43
C PRO A 84 6.10 -1.34 14.55
N ARG A 85 7.18 -0.85 15.17
CA ARG A 85 8.34 -0.29 14.49
C ARG A 85 9.31 -1.40 14.12
N LYS A 86 10.09 -1.17 13.06
CA LYS A 86 11.12 -2.05 12.50
C LYS A 86 10.63 -3.40 11.98
N GLN A 87 9.33 -3.65 12.00
CA GLN A 87 8.70 -4.88 11.52
C GLN A 87 7.97 -4.61 10.20
N TRP A 88 8.03 -5.56 9.27
CA TRP A 88 7.19 -5.55 8.08
C TRP A 88 5.77 -5.94 8.46
N MET A 89 4.79 -5.22 7.92
CA MET A 89 3.38 -5.46 8.16
C MET A 89 2.57 -5.32 6.87
N GLU A 90 1.49 -6.10 6.79
CA GLU A 90 0.50 -6.02 5.73
C GLU A 90 -0.65 -5.10 6.14
N LEU A 91 -0.98 -4.14 5.29
CA LEU A 91 -2.17 -3.31 5.44
C LEU A 91 -3.17 -3.72 4.37
N ASN A 92 -4.23 -4.42 4.79
CA ASN A 92 -5.30 -4.84 3.87
C ASN A 92 -6.09 -3.62 3.38
N VAL A 93 -6.08 -3.43 2.06
CA VAL A 93 -6.84 -2.38 1.38
C VAL A 93 -8.28 -2.85 1.19
N GLY A 94 -8.45 -4.07 0.71
CA GLY A 94 -9.76 -4.64 0.44
C GLY A 94 -9.68 -5.96 -0.31
N ASN A 95 -10.84 -6.59 -0.47
CA ASN A 95 -10.98 -7.88 -1.13
C ASN A 95 -12.04 -7.76 -2.23
N PHE A 96 -11.86 -8.47 -3.34
CA PHE A 96 -12.82 -8.45 -4.44
C PHE A 96 -12.82 -9.77 -5.19
N GLN A 97 -13.95 -10.13 -5.76
CA GLN A 97 -14.02 -11.20 -6.74
C GLN A 97 -13.68 -10.62 -8.11
N SER A 98 -12.74 -11.24 -8.81
CA SER A 98 -12.41 -10.91 -10.20
C SER A 98 -13.62 -11.17 -11.10
N LYS A 99 -13.87 -10.24 -12.01
CA LYS A 99 -14.87 -10.35 -13.06
C LYS A 99 -14.26 -9.81 -14.33
N ASP A 100 -14.77 -10.25 -15.48
CA ASP A 100 -14.42 -9.64 -16.76
C ASP A 100 -14.76 -8.14 -16.72
N GLY A 101 -13.78 -7.32 -17.06
CA GLY A 101 -13.89 -5.88 -16.94
C GLY A 101 -12.57 -5.17 -17.20
N GLU A 102 -12.62 -3.84 -17.21
CA GLU A 102 -11.47 -2.96 -17.41
C GLU A 102 -10.50 -2.98 -16.20
N SER A 103 -9.63 -1.98 -16.10
CA SER A 103 -8.67 -1.84 -15.01
C SER A 103 -9.25 -1.16 -13.76
N GLY A 104 -8.89 -1.65 -12.58
CA GLY A 104 -9.11 -0.97 -11.30
C GLY A 104 -7.92 -0.09 -10.88
N GLU A 105 -8.02 0.53 -9.71
CA GLU A 105 -6.97 1.35 -9.10
C GLU A 105 -6.88 1.07 -7.59
N VAL A 106 -5.66 0.99 -7.06
CA VAL A 106 -5.38 0.97 -5.63
C VAL A 106 -4.61 2.21 -5.22
N CYS A 107 -4.93 2.77 -4.06
CA CYS A 107 -4.26 3.95 -3.52
C CYS A 107 -3.86 3.77 -2.06
N PHE A 108 -2.72 4.37 -1.71
CA PHE A 108 -2.29 4.65 -0.34
C PHE A 108 -2.05 6.15 -0.23
N VAL A 109 -2.87 6.81 0.59
CA VAL A 109 -2.96 8.27 0.63
C VAL A 109 -2.83 8.80 2.05
N SER A 110 -2.06 9.87 2.20
CA SER A 110 -2.01 10.73 3.38
C SER A 110 -1.89 12.18 2.92
N MET A 111 -2.94 12.98 3.12
CA MET A 111 -3.07 14.33 2.54
C MET A 111 -2.91 15.46 3.57
N GLU A 112 -2.62 15.13 4.82
CA GLU A 112 -2.56 16.10 5.92
C GLU A 112 -1.24 16.87 5.93
N ASP A 113 -1.23 18.19 6.18
CA ASP A 113 -0.03 19.06 6.21
C ASP A 113 0.94 18.80 7.38
N ILE A 114 0.88 17.62 7.97
CA ILE A 114 1.81 17.13 8.98
C ILE A 114 3.04 16.54 8.27
N TRP A 115 4.24 16.97 8.66
CA TRP A 115 5.49 16.40 8.15
C TRP A 115 5.69 14.96 8.60
N LYS A 116 5.91 14.06 7.62
CA LYS A 116 6.02 12.61 7.84
C LYS A 116 7.38 12.10 7.38
N THR A 117 7.91 11.16 8.15
CA THR A 117 9.17 10.48 7.82
C THR A 117 9.14 9.02 8.26
N GLY A 118 10.03 8.22 7.67
CA GLY A 118 10.39 6.93 8.20
C GLY A 118 9.39 5.81 7.90
N LEU A 119 8.50 5.99 6.93
CA LEU A 119 7.74 4.91 6.31
C LEU A 119 8.55 4.32 5.15
N ILE A 120 8.63 3.00 5.10
CA ILE A 120 9.20 2.23 3.99
C ILE A 120 8.05 1.44 3.37
N ILE A 121 7.89 1.54 2.06
CA ILE A 121 6.88 0.81 1.28
C ILE A 121 7.62 -0.18 0.39
N LYS A 122 7.33 -1.48 0.57
CA LYS A 122 7.80 -2.52 -0.33
C LYS A 122 6.95 -2.59 -1.60
N GLY A 123 5.64 -2.39 -1.47
CA GLY A 123 4.71 -2.36 -2.61
C GLY A 123 3.32 -2.84 -2.23
N ALA A 124 2.43 -2.90 -3.22
CA ALA A 124 1.15 -3.57 -3.12
C ALA A 124 1.29 -5.02 -3.60
N ILE A 125 0.69 -5.95 -2.87
CA ILE A 125 0.61 -7.37 -3.24
C ILE A 125 -0.86 -7.68 -3.51
N LEU A 126 -1.12 -8.21 -4.70
CA LEU A 126 -2.39 -8.80 -5.07
C LEU A 126 -2.24 -10.32 -5.04
N ARG A 127 -3.07 -11.01 -4.27
CA ARG A 127 -3.03 -12.48 -4.17
C ARG A 127 -4.41 -13.09 -4.13
N GLN A 128 -4.52 -14.32 -4.63
CA GLN A 128 -5.73 -15.12 -4.50
C GLN A 128 -5.94 -15.47 -3.03
N LYS A 129 -7.17 -15.32 -2.56
CA LYS A 129 -7.60 -15.75 -1.24
C LYS A 129 -8.00 -17.22 -1.38
N GLN A 130 -7.19 -18.10 -0.80
CA GLN A 130 -7.53 -19.53 -0.75
C GLN A 130 -8.70 -19.70 0.23
N SER A 131 -9.81 -20.26 -0.26
CA SER A 131 -10.97 -20.66 0.54
C SER A 131 -10.72 -21.98 1.27
#